data_AF-A0A947HBZ3-F1
#
_entry.id   AF-A0A947HBZ3-F1
#
_cell.length_a   1.000
_cell.length_b   1.000
_cell.length_c   1.000
_cell.angle_alpha   90.00
_cell.angle_beta   90.00
_cell.angle_gamma   90.00
#
_symmetry.space_group_name_H-M   'P 1'
#
loop_
_entity.id
_entity.type
_entity.pdbx_description
1 polymer ?
#
loop_
_entity_poly.entity_id
_entity_poly.type
_entity_poly.pdbx_seq_one_letter_code
_entity_poly.pdbx_strand_id
1 'polypeptide(L)'
;MNFEHLISLLNQTHQNLYQQATKSVDIALNLRNWLFGYYLVEYEQNGEDRSEYGSRLIPLTAQKLKAIQIKGMSPTNLKLCRQFYLIYLQISQSLTDQSPLIILPAGSKLNAVTPKGKYNNARQHKESGSDNV
;
A
#
# COMPACT_ATOMS: atom_id res chain seq x y z
N MET A 1 41.09 25.57 12.66
CA MET A 1 39.74 25.15 13.07
C MET A 1 39.49 25.67 14.48
N ASN A 2 38.37 26.34 14.73
CA ASN A 2 37.96 26.70 16.10
C ASN A 2 36.93 25.68 16.63
N PHE A 3 36.66 25.73 17.94
CA PHE A 3 35.74 24.83 18.62
C PHE A 3 34.31 24.88 18.05
N GLU A 4 33.78 26.07 17.73
CA GLU A 4 32.45 26.25 17.13
C GLU A 4 32.30 25.53 15.80
N HIS A 5 33.33 25.57 14.96
CA HIS A 5 33.34 24.87 13.69
C HIS A 5 33.32 23.34 13.88
N LEU A 6 34.03 22.81 14.88
CA LEU A 6 33.98 21.40 15.24
C LEU A 6 32.58 20.98 15.70
N ILE A 7 31.96 21.75 16.60
CA ILE A 7 30.60 21.47 17.09
C ILE A 7 29.59 21.51 15.95
N SER A 8 29.69 22.50 15.05
CA SER A 8 28.84 22.58 13.85
C SER A 8 29.00 21.36 12.96
N LEU A 9 30.25 20.93 12.69
CA LEU A 9 30.53 19.76 11.86
C LEU A 9 29.97 18.47 12.49
N LEU A 10 30.12 18.29 13.80
CA LEU A 10 29.58 17.15 14.54
C LEU A 10 28.05 17.12 14.46
N ASN A 11 27.39 18.26 14.69
CA ASN A 11 25.94 18.36 14.61
C ASN A 11 25.43 18.09 13.19
N GLN A 12 26.04 18.70 12.16
CA GLN A 12 25.67 18.45 10.76
C GLN A 12 25.84 16.98 10.38
N THR A 13 26.95 16.35 10.77
CA THR A 13 27.19 14.93 10.53
C THR A 13 26.11 14.08 11.20
N HIS A 14 25.78 14.37 12.46
CA HIS A 14 24.72 13.66 13.18
C HIS A 14 23.36 13.80 12.48
N GLN A 15 22.94 15.03 12.14
CA GLN A 15 21.66 15.27 11.49
C GLN A 15 21.57 14.55 10.14
N ASN A 16 22.60 14.66 9.31
CA ASN A 16 22.63 14.02 7.99
C ASN A 16 22.52 12.49 8.10
N LEU A 17 23.32 11.86 8.97
CA LEU A 17 23.32 10.41 9.12
C LEU A 17 22.03 9.90 9.78
N TYR A 18 21.50 10.63 10.76
CA TYR A 18 20.23 10.30 11.40
C TYR A 18 19.05 10.40 10.41
N GLN A 19 18.97 11.47 9.64
CA GLN A 19 17.96 11.64 8.59
C GLN A 19 18.08 10.56 7.52
N GLN A 20 19.29 10.21 7.12
CA GLN A 20 19.51 9.13 6.14
C GLN A 20 19.07 7.77 6.70
N ALA A 21 19.35 7.47 7.97
CA ALA A 21 18.94 6.23 8.62
C ALA A 21 17.41 6.14 8.75
N THR A 22 16.77 7.19 9.23
CA THR A 22 15.30 7.25 9.37
C THR A 22 14.60 7.12 8.02
N LYS A 23 15.07 7.85 7.00
CA LYS A 23 14.56 7.73 5.62
C LYS A 23 14.67 6.31 5.07
N SER A 24 15.81 5.64 5.29
CA SER A 24 16.01 4.26 4.84
C SER A 24 15.01 3.30 5.49
N VAL A 25 14.79 3.45 6.81
CA VAL A 25 13.80 2.66 7.55
C VAL A 25 12.38 2.94 7.04
N ASP A 26 12.03 4.20 6.84
CA ASP A 26 10.70 4.59 6.35
C ASP A 26 10.42 4.01 4.97
N ILE A 27 11.39 4.05 4.05
CA ILE A 27 11.26 3.44 2.72
C ILE A 27 11.02 1.94 2.85
N ALA A 28 11.82 1.24 3.66
CA ALA A 28 11.68 -0.19 3.85
C ALA A 28 10.32 -0.58 4.47
N LEU A 29 9.84 0.18 5.46
CA LEU A 29 8.55 -0.04 6.10
C LEU A 29 7.38 0.22 5.13
N ASN A 30 7.45 1.29 4.34
CA ASN A 30 6.43 1.58 3.32
C ASN A 30 6.38 0.49 2.25
N LEU A 31 7.53 0.07 1.74
CA LEU A 31 7.60 -1.02 0.76
C LEU A 31 7.05 -2.33 1.33
N ARG A 32 7.44 -2.70 2.55
CA ARG A 32 6.89 -3.88 3.24
C ARG A 32 5.38 -3.81 3.36
N ASN A 33 4.85 -2.67 3.82
CA ASN A 33 3.40 -2.49 4.00
C ASN A 33 2.65 -2.58 2.67
N TRP A 34 3.21 -2.01 1.60
CA TRP A 34 2.67 -2.12 0.25
C TRP A 34 2.66 -3.56 -0.27
N LEU A 35 3.79 -4.27 -0.13
CA LEU A 35 3.90 -5.68 -0.53
C LEU A 35 2.94 -6.59 0.24
N PHE A 36 2.74 -6.34 1.54
CA PHE A 36 1.77 -7.08 2.33
C PHE A 36 0.35 -6.88 1.81
N GLY A 37 0.02 -5.65 1.39
CA GLY A 37 -1.23 -5.35 0.73
C GLY A 37 -1.40 -6.11 -0.59
N TYR A 38 -0.36 -6.10 -1.42
CA TYR A 38 -0.31 -6.87 -2.67
C TYR A 38 -0.55 -8.36 -2.43
N TYR A 39 0.17 -8.99 -1.51
CA TYR A 39 0.01 -10.43 -1.22
C TYR A 39 -1.39 -10.78 -0.73
N LEU A 40 -2.00 -9.93 0.09
CA LEU A 40 -3.36 -10.13 0.57
C LEU A 40 -4.36 -10.07 -0.59
N VAL A 41 -4.23 -9.11 -1.50
CA VAL A 41 -5.14 -8.95 -2.64
C VAL A 41 -4.96 -10.09 -3.65
N GLU A 42 -3.72 -10.46 -3.97
CA GLU A 42 -3.43 -11.59 -4.86
C GLU A 42 -3.99 -12.91 -4.32
N TYR A 43 -3.83 -13.16 -3.02
CA TYR A 43 -4.40 -14.35 -2.38
C TYR A 43 -5.94 -14.34 -2.42
N GLU A 44 -6.58 -13.18 -2.21
CA GLU A 44 -8.04 -13.05 -2.31
C GLU A 44 -8.57 -13.28 -3.74
N GLN A 45 -7.78 -12.96 -4.78
CA GLN A 45 -8.19 -13.07 -6.18
C GLN A 45 -7.92 -14.46 -6.77
N ASN A 46 -6.80 -15.09 -6.41
CA ASN A 46 -6.31 -16.33 -7.03
C ASN A 46 -6.37 -17.55 -6.10
N GLY A 47 -6.80 -17.39 -4.84
CA GLY A 47 -6.86 -18.50 -3.89
C GLY A 47 -8.01 -19.47 -4.18
N GLU A 48 -7.67 -20.73 -4.48
CA GLU A 48 -8.64 -21.83 -4.57
C GLU A 48 -9.46 -21.98 -3.27
N ASP A 49 -8.84 -21.74 -2.11
CA ASP A 49 -9.45 -21.80 -0.77
C ASP A 49 -10.16 -20.51 -0.34
N ARG A 50 -10.45 -19.58 -1.27
CA ARG A 50 -11.14 -18.31 -0.97
C ARG A 50 -12.45 -18.52 -0.19
N SER A 51 -13.17 -19.61 -0.45
CA SER A 51 -14.41 -19.95 0.23
C SER A 51 -14.21 -20.34 1.71
N GLU A 52 -13.04 -20.88 2.06
CA GLU A 52 -12.72 -21.35 3.42
C GLU A 52 -12.23 -20.21 4.32
N TYR A 53 -11.43 -19.30 3.77
CA TYR A 53 -10.78 -18.22 4.53
C TYR A 53 -11.45 -16.85 4.36
N GLY A 54 -12.24 -16.63 3.31
CA GLY A 54 -13.06 -15.44 3.00
C GLY A 54 -12.93 -14.24 3.96
N SER A 55 -13.96 -13.98 4.77
CA SER A 55 -14.00 -12.85 5.70
C SER A 55 -13.02 -12.97 6.89
N ARG A 56 -12.42 -14.16 7.09
CA ARG A 56 -11.50 -14.46 8.20
C ARG A 56 -10.02 -14.37 7.82
N LEU A 57 -9.70 -14.11 6.55
CA LEU A 57 -8.31 -14.04 6.06
C LEU A 57 -7.48 -13.07 6.89
N ILE A 58 -7.91 -11.81 7.01
CA ILE A 58 -7.16 -10.80 7.76
C ILE A 58 -7.00 -11.15 9.25
N PRO A 59 -8.06 -11.51 10.00
CA PRO A 59 -7.94 -11.94 11.39
C PRO A 59 -6.97 -13.12 11.58
N LEU A 60 -7.06 -14.14 10.70
CA LEU A 60 -6.22 -15.33 10.76
C LEU A 60 -4.76 -14.98 10.45
N THR A 61 -4.53 -14.18 9.41
CA THR A 61 -3.19 -13.70 9.06
C THR A 61 -2.58 -12.91 10.21
N ALA A 62 -3.32 -12.00 10.84
CA ALA A 62 -2.81 -11.27 12.01
C ALA A 62 -2.46 -12.20 13.17
N GLN A 63 -3.28 -13.22 13.44
CA GLN A 63 -3.00 -14.22 14.48
C GLN A 63 -1.72 -15.01 14.17
N LYS A 64 -1.57 -15.49 12.94
CA LYS A 64 -0.39 -16.24 12.49
C LYS A 64 0.87 -15.37 12.52
N LEU A 65 0.81 -14.13 12.03
CA LEU A 65 1.93 -13.18 12.07
C LEU A 65 2.34 -12.84 13.51
N LYS A 66 1.38 -12.73 14.43
CA LYS A 66 1.66 -12.54 15.87
C LYS A 66 2.36 -13.77 16.46
N ALA A 67 1.97 -14.99 16.09
CA ALA A 67 2.60 -16.22 16.57
C ALA A 67 4.07 -16.32 16.14
N ILE A 68 4.41 -15.86 14.94
CA ILE A 68 5.80 -15.77 14.45
C ILE A 68 6.50 -14.46 14.86
N GLN A 69 5.95 -13.73 15.84
CA GLN A 69 6.53 -12.53 16.46
C GLN A 69 6.77 -11.33 15.52
N ILE A 70 6.05 -11.25 14.40
CA ILE A 70 6.08 -10.05 13.56
C ILE A 70 5.23 -8.96 14.23
N LYS A 71 5.92 -7.96 14.80
CA LYS A 71 5.29 -6.84 15.49
C LYS A 71 4.57 -5.90 14.52
N GLY A 72 3.55 -5.22 15.02
CA GLY A 72 2.83 -4.19 14.26
C GLY A 72 1.90 -4.73 13.18
N MET A 73 1.60 -6.03 13.14
CA MET A 73 0.69 -6.64 12.16
C MET A 73 -0.65 -7.01 12.80
N SER A 74 -1.34 -6.00 13.34
CA SER A 74 -2.72 -6.15 13.81
C SER A 74 -3.68 -6.34 12.62
N PRO A 75 -4.90 -6.86 12.83
CA PRO A 75 -5.92 -6.91 11.78
C PRO A 75 -6.18 -5.55 11.12
N THR A 76 -6.15 -4.47 11.92
CA THR A 76 -6.28 -3.10 11.41
C THR A 76 -5.13 -2.73 10.49
N ASN A 77 -3.89 -3.03 10.86
CA ASN A 77 -2.72 -2.70 10.05
C ASN A 77 -2.69 -3.49 8.74
N LEU A 78 -3.14 -4.75 8.75
CA LEU A 78 -3.29 -5.54 7.53
C LEU A 78 -4.38 -4.99 6.60
N LYS A 79 -5.51 -4.50 7.15
CA LYS A 79 -6.53 -3.78 6.37
C LYS A 79 -5.95 -2.52 5.72
N LEU A 80 -5.13 -1.76 6.46
CA LEU A 80 -4.45 -0.57 5.93
C LEU A 80 -3.45 -0.93 4.83
N CYS A 81 -2.67 -2.00 4.99
CA CYS A 81 -1.76 -2.49 3.95
C CYS A 81 -2.54 -2.83 2.66
N ARG A 82 -3.66 -3.57 2.80
CA ARG A 82 -4.54 -3.92 1.68
C ARG A 82 -5.11 -2.67 0.98
N GLN A 83 -5.60 -1.69 1.75
CA GLN A 83 -6.10 -0.43 1.19
C GLN A 83 -4.99 0.36 0.49
N PHE A 84 -3.80 0.43 1.08
CA PHE A 84 -2.67 1.14 0.52
C PHE A 84 -2.31 0.62 -0.88
N TYR A 85 -2.25 -0.71 -1.05
CA TYR A 85 -2.02 -1.31 -2.36
C TYR A 85 -3.13 -0.96 -3.38
N LEU A 86 -4.40 -1.09 -2.98
CA LEU A 86 -5.54 -0.80 -3.86
C LEU A 86 -5.61 0.67 -4.30
N ILE A 87 -5.32 1.60 -3.40
CA ILE A 87 -5.29 3.04 -3.70
C ILE A 87 -4.16 3.34 -4.69
N TYR A 88 -2.97 2.77 -4.48
CA TYR A 88 -1.86 2.96 -5.41
C TYR A 88 -2.17 2.44 -6.81
N LEU A 89 -2.86 1.29 -6.92
CA LEU A 89 -3.29 0.75 -8.21
C LEU A 89 -4.27 1.70 -8.93
N GLN A 90 -5.23 2.28 -8.21
CA GLN A 90 -6.17 3.26 -8.77
C GLN A 90 -5.47 4.53 -9.28
N ILE A 91 -4.49 5.02 -8.52
CA ILE A 91 -3.69 6.19 -8.91
C ILE A 91 -2.86 5.86 -10.16
N SER A 92 -2.19 4.71 -10.18
CA SER A 92 -1.38 4.27 -11.34
C SER A 92 -2.22 4.11 -12.62
N GLN A 93 -3.42 3.54 -12.49
CA GLN A 93 -4.37 3.43 -13.61
C GLN A 93 -4.80 4.81 -14.12
N SER A 94 -5.19 5.71 -13.22
CA SER A 94 -5.60 7.07 -13.57
C SER A 94 -4.47 7.86 -14.25
N LEU A 95 -3.22 7.71 -13.81
CA LEU A 95 -2.07 8.38 -14.43
C LEU A 95 -1.73 7.80 -15.80
N THR A 96 -1.92 6.49 -16.01
CA THR A 96 -1.74 5.85 -17.32
C THR A 96 -2.78 6.37 -18.32
N ASP A 97 -4.03 6.56 -17.87
CA ASP A 97 -5.12 7.08 -18.70
C ASP A 97 -4.98 8.58 -19.02
N GLN A 98 -4.45 9.38 -18.10
CA GLN A 98 -4.32 10.84 -18.24
C GLN A 98 -2.96 11.30 -18.81
N SER A 99 -1.92 10.46 -18.74
CA SER A 99 -0.58 10.77 -19.23
C SER A 99 0.14 9.51 -19.77
N PRO A 100 0.15 9.29 -21.09
CA PRO A 100 0.78 8.10 -21.69
C PRO A 100 2.30 7.99 -21.54
N LEU A 101 2.99 8.97 -20.92
CA LEU A 101 4.45 9.12 -20.96
C LEU A 101 5.14 9.11 -19.59
N ILE A 102 4.79 8.18 -18.71
CA ILE A 102 5.71 7.81 -17.62
C ILE A 102 6.12 6.35 -17.81
N ILE A 103 7.27 6.20 -18.47
CA ILE A 103 8.03 4.96 -18.55
C ILE A 103 8.44 4.61 -17.11
N LEU A 104 7.68 3.72 -16.47
CA LEU A 104 8.26 2.83 -15.47
C LEU A 104 9.39 2.07 -16.17
N PRO A 105 10.56 1.85 -15.52
CA PRO A 105 11.70 1.21 -16.15
C PRO A 105 11.24 -0.08 -16.83
N ALA A 106 11.31 -0.08 -18.16
CA ALA A 106 10.92 -1.19 -19.01
C ALA A 106 11.81 -2.39 -18.65
N GLY A 107 11.26 -3.37 -17.93
CA GLY A 107 12.09 -4.49 -17.49
C GLY A 107 11.44 -5.61 -16.70
N SER A 108 10.33 -5.39 -15.98
CA SER A 108 9.56 -6.49 -15.40
C SER A 108 8.26 -6.65 -16.18
N LYS A 109 8.18 -7.71 -16.99
CA LYS A 109 6.89 -8.21 -17.47
C LYS A 109 6.09 -8.67 -16.25
N LEU A 110 5.39 -7.75 -15.61
CA LEU A 110 4.18 -8.10 -14.89
C LEU A 110 3.20 -8.46 -15.99
N ASN A 111 2.95 -9.76 -16.14
CA ASN A 111 1.80 -10.22 -16.91
C ASN A 111 0.61 -9.43 -16.37
N ALA A 112 0.08 -8.53 -17.21
CA ALA A 112 -1.14 -7.83 -16.90
C ALA A 112 -2.22 -8.91 -16.76
N VAL A 113 -2.48 -9.34 -15.52
CA VAL A 113 -3.75 -9.96 -15.18
C VAL A 113 -4.75 -8.83 -15.33
N THR A 114 -5.30 -8.74 -16.54
CA THR A 114 -6.48 -7.94 -16.81
C THR A 114 -7.51 -8.31 -15.74
N PRO A 115 -8.14 -7.33 -15.06
CA PRO A 115 -9.22 -7.65 -14.15
C PRO A 115 -10.37 -8.21 -14.99
N LYS A 116 -10.49 -9.54 -15.07
CA LYS A 116 -11.74 -10.20 -15.47
C LYS A 116 -12.70 -10.08 -14.29
N GLY A 117 -13.28 -8.90 -14.15
CA GLY A 117 -14.25 -8.61 -13.09
C GLY A 117 -14.72 -7.18 -13.24
N LYS A 118 -15.93 -7.01 -13.76
CA LYS A 118 -16.60 -5.71 -13.90
C LYS A 118 -16.67 -5.04 -12.53
N TYR A 119 -15.87 -3.98 -12.32
CA TYR A 119 -16.07 -3.08 -11.19
C TYR A 119 -17.31 -2.23 -11.48
N ASN A 120 -18.48 -2.72 -11.07
CA ASN A 120 -19.74 -1.98 -11.10
C ASN A 120 -19.76 -0.97 -9.95
N ASN A 121 -19.36 0.28 -10.22
CA ASN A 121 -19.72 1.41 -9.35
C ASN A 121 -21.14 1.88 -9.69
N ALA A 122 -22.15 1.17 -9.17
CA ALA A 122 -23.51 1.69 -9.12
C ALA A 122 -23.64 2.68 -7.94
N ARG A 123 -23.39 3.97 -8.20
CA ARG A 123 -23.99 5.04 -7.41
C ARG A 123 -25.44 5.20 -7.87
N GLN A 124 -26.38 4.59 -7.15
CA GLN A 124 -27.76 5.05 -7.19
C GLN A 124 -27.88 6.27 -6.27
N HIS A 125 -27.76 7.47 -6.84
CA HIS A 125 -28.41 8.64 -6.26
C HIS A 125 -29.90 8.53 -6.58
N LYS A 126 -30.68 8.22 -5.55
CA LYS A 126 -32.13 8.29 -5.56
C LYS A 126 -32.47 9.72 -5.12
N GLU A 127 -32.58 10.65 -6.06
CA GLU A 127 -33.27 11.92 -5.79
C GLU A 127 -34.71 11.76 -6.30
N SER A 128 -35.60 11.53 -5.33
CA SER A 128 -37.04 11.63 -5.48
C SER A 128 -37.42 13.06 -5.89
N GLY A 129 -38.18 13.17 -6.97
CA GLY A 129 -38.86 14.40 -7.35
C GLY A 129 -39.72 14.91 -6.18
N SER A 130 -39.62 16.21 -5.93
CA SER A 130 -40.64 16.96 -5.22
C SER A 130 -41.49 17.65 -6.28
N ASP A 131 -42.79 17.42 -6.16
CA ASP A 131 -43.86 17.98 -6.94
C ASP A 131 -43.86 19.51 -6.88
N ASN A 132 -43.98 20.17 -8.04
CA ASN A 132 -44.47 21.54 -8.13
C ASN A 132 -45.85 21.50 -8.81
N VAL A 133 -46.83 21.96 -8.03
CA VAL A 133 -48.12 22.51 -8.49
C VAL A 133 -47.86 23.86 -9.14
#